data_AF-A0A7W7I7V1-F1
#
_entry.id   AF-A0A7W7I7V1-F1
#
_cell.length_a   1.000
_cell.length_b   1.000
_cell.length_c   1.000
_cell.angle_alpha   90.00
_cell.angle_beta   90.00
_cell.angle_gamma   90.00
#
_symmetry.space_group_name_H-M   'P 1'
#
loop_
_entity.id
_entity.type
_entity.pdbx_description
1 polymer ?
#
loop_
_entity_poly.entity_id
_entity_poly.type
_entity_poly.pdbx_seq_one_letter_code
_entity_poly.pdbx_strand_id
1 'polypeptide(L)'
;MSPAGSAAPEPASLFDELMAEVTAASEHATPDFGAFIDRHPALLDKRLLTRFYRSTTLAGPQARTGWVEPDLVAFPWQGSDH
;
A
#
# COMPACT_ATOMS: atom_id res chain seq x y z
N MET A 1 -46.73 -7.36 29.67
CA MET A 1 -45.88 -8.30 28.91
C MET A 1 -45.13 -7.49 27.88
N SER A 2 -43.79 -7.51 27.93
CA SER A 2 -42.91 -6.91 26.91
C SER A 2 -43.17 -7.53 25.52
N PRO A 3 -42.64 -6.90 24.46
CA PRO A 3 -41.51 -7.59 23.85
C PRO A 3 -40.35 -6.66 23.47
N ALA A 4 -39.17 -7.22 23.71
CA ALA A 4 -37.96 -7.13 22.90
C ALA A 4 -37.60 -5.75 22.32
N GLY A 5 -36.71 -5.05 23.02
CA GLY A 5 -35.72 -4.22 22.34
C GLY A 5 -34.84 -5.14 21.48
N SER A 6 -35.22 -5.30 20.22
CA SER A 6 -34.33 -5.81 19.18
C SER A 6 -33.49 -4.61 18.76
N ALA A 7 -32.25 -4.55 19.23
CA ALA A 7 -31.27 -3.62 18.72
C ALA A 7 -31.12 -3.92 17.22
N ALA A 8 -31.54 -2.95 16.39
CA ALA A 8 -31.26 -2.96 14.97
C ALA A 8 -29.73 -3.09 14.77
N PRO A 9 -29.25 -3.74 13.70
CA PRO A 9 -27.83 -3.68 13.38
C PRO A 9 -27.46 -2.20 13.22
N GLU A 10 -26.55 -1.72 14.08
CA GLU A 10 -25.91 -0.42 13.89
C GLU A 10 -25.41 -0.38 12.43
N PRO A 11 -25.68 0.70 11.66
CA PRO A 11 -25.16 0.79 10.30
C PRO A 11 -23.64 0.63 10.39
N ALA A 12 -23.09 -0.34 9.66
CA ALA A 12 -21.66 -0.59 9.61
C ALA A 12 -20.96 0.77 9.46
N SER A 13 -20.01 1.04 10.35
CA SER A 13 -19.30 2.31 10.33
C SER A 13 -18.78 2.53 8.91
N LEU A 14 -18.91 3.75 8.38
CA LEU A 14 -18.31 4.14 7.10
C LEU A 14 -16.83 3.70 7.02
N PHE A 15 -16.15 3.69 8.18
CA PHE A 15 -14.79 3.19 8.30
C PHE A 15 -14.68 1.68 8.06
N ASP A 16 -15.60 0.87 8.59
CA ASP A 16 -15.60 -0.58 8.39
C ASP A 16 -15.90 -0.93 6.93
N GLU A 17 -16.82 -0.20 6.29
CA GLU A 17 -17.10 -0.35 4.85
C GLU A 17 -15.90 0.06 4.00
N LEU A 18 -15.24 1.18 4.33
CA LEU A 18 -14.00 1.60 3.67
C LEU A 18 -12.87 0.59 3.85
N MET A 19 -12.71 0.04 5.06
CA MET A 19 -11.67 -0.96 5.33
C MET A 19 -11.98 -2.29 4.64
N ALA A 20 -13.25 -2.67 4.53
CA ALA A 20 -13.68 -3.84 3.76
C ALA A 20 -13.38 -3.65 2.26
N GLU A 21 -13.70 -2.48 1.69
CA GLU A 21 -13.42 -2.15 0.30
C GLU A 21 -11.91 -2.11 0.02
N VAL A 22 -11.12 -1.48 0.90
CA VAL A 22 -9.65 -1.44 0.80
C VAL A 22 -9.05 -2.84 0.90
N THR A 23 -9.61 -3.70 1.76
CA THR A 23 -9.16 -5.10 1.91
C THR A 23 -9.51 -5.91 0.66
N ALA A 24 -10.74 -5.79 0.14
CA ALA A 24 -11.19 -6.45 -1.07
C ALA A 24 -10.37 -6.03 -2.30
N ALA A 25 -10.08 -4.73 -2.44
CA ALA A 25 -9.17 -4.22 -3.46
C ALA A 25 -7.73 -4.74 -3.29
N SER A 26 -7.32 -5.04 -2.05
CA SER A 26 -6.01 -5.60 -1.72
C SER A 26 -5.92 -7.12 -1.90
N GLU A 27 -7.03 -7.85 -2.06
CA GLU A 27 -7.01 -9.31 -2.34
C GLU A 27 -6.41 -9.66 -3.71
N HIS A 28 -6.15 -8.66 -4.56
CA HIS A 28 -5.28 -8.80 -5.73
C HIS A 28 -3.79 -8.92 -5.38
N ALA A 29 -3.42 -8.77 -4.10
CA ALA A 29 -2.09 -9.11 -3.60
C ALA A 29 -1.92 -10.63 -3.73
N THR A 30 -0.92 -11.02 -4.50
CA THR A 30 -0.58 -12.43 -4.64
C THR A 30 -0.28 -12.99 -3.26
N PRO A 31 -1.05 -13.98 -2.79
CA PRO A 31 -0.98 -14.44 -1.39
C PRO A 31 0.36 -15.10 -1.09
N ASP A 32 1.11 -15.44 -2.14
CA ASP A 32 2.44 -16.03 -2.07
C ASP A 32 3.54 -15.01 -2.39
N PHE A 33 4.46 -14.84 -1.44
CA PHE A 33 5.64 -14.00 -1.60
C PHE A 33 6.53 -14.51 -2.74
N GLY A 34 6.64 -15.83 -2.94
CA GLY A 34 7.41 -16.42 -4.03
C GLY A 34 6.91 -15.95 -5.40
N ALA A 35 5.63 -16.15 -5.68
CA ALA A 35 4.97 -15.70 -6.90
C ALA A 35 4.96 -14.16 -7.06
N PHE A 36 5.03 -13.39 -5.97
CA PHE A 36 5.25 -11.95 -6.04
C PHE A 36 6.67 -11.60 -6.51
N ILE A 37 7.68 -12.23 -5.95
CA ILE A 37 9.08 -12.03 -6.34
C ILE A 37 9.33 -12.52 -7.77
N ASP A 38 8.74 -13.64 -8.19
CA ASP A 38 8.89 -14.17 -9.56
C ASP A 38 8.39 -13.17 -10.62
N ARG A 39 7.33 -12.42 -10.30
CA ARG A 39 6.81 -11.34 -11.17
C ARG A 39 7.60 -10.03 -11.05
N HIS A 40 8.27 -9.81 -9.92
CA HIS A 40 9.00 -8.58 -9.63
C HIS A 40 10.44 -8.84 -9.12
N PRO A 41 11.30 -9.55 -9.87
CA PRO A 41 12.61 -9.99 -9.37
C PRO A 41 13.56 -8.83 -9.06
N ALA A 42 13.34 -7.66 -9.68
CA ALA A 42 14.09 -6.44 -9.41
C ALA A 42 13.99 -5.99 -7.94
N LEU A 43 12.92 -6.35 -7.22
CA LEU A 43 12.76 -6.01 -5.79
C LEU A 43 13.78 -6.72 -4.89
N LEU A 44 14.42 -7.79 -5.36
CA LEU A 44 15.52 -8.45 -4.66
C LEU A 44 16.86 -7.73 -4.83
N ASP A 45 16.98 -6.79 -5.76
CA ASP A 45 18.20 -6.01 -5.92
C ASP A 45 18.31 -4.97 -4.81
N LYS A 46 19.26 -5.18 -3.89
CA LYS A 46 19.58 -4.24 -2.81
C LYS A 46 19.97 -2.85 -3.30
N ARG A 47 20.38 -2.72 -4.56
CA ARG A 47 20.74 -1.44 -5.20
C ARG A 47 19.56 -0.78 -5.88
N LEU A 48 18.37 -1.39 -5.91
CA LEU A 48 17.20 -0.86 -6.60
C LEU A 48 16.90 0.58 -6.17
N LEU A 49 16.84 0.84 -4.86
CA LEU A 49 16.55 2.18 -4.33
C LEU A 49 17.59 3.21 -4.77
N THR A 50 18.86 2.83 -4.93
CA THR A 50 19.93 3.76 -5.34
C THR A 50 19.82 4.22 -6.79
N ARG A 51 18.94 3.60 -7.60
CA ARG A 51 18.66 4.02 -8.98
C ARG A 51 17.70 5.20 -9.03
N PHE A 52 16.84 5.35 -8.02
CA PHE A 52 15.78 6.35 -7.96
C PHE A 52 16.01 7.40 -6.86
N TYR A 53 16.79 7.05 -5.83
CA TYR A 53 17.05 7.93 -4.69
C TYR A 53 18.53 8.21 -4.45
N ARG A 54 18.83 9.43 -4.01
CA ARG A 54 20.11 9.76 -3.38
C ARG A 54 20.19 9.15 -1.98
N SER A 55 21.39 8.74 -1.57
CA SER A 55 21.63 8.24 -0.20
C SER A 55 21.25 9.25 0.87
N THR A 56 21.43 10.55 0.62
CA THR A 56 21.04 11.63 1.53
C THR A 56 19.53 11.70 1.75
N THR A 57 18.74 11.42 0.72
CA THR A 57 17.28 11.44 0.76
C THR A 57 16.75 10.27 1.56
N LEU A 58 17.29 9.06 1.33
CA LEU A 58 16.96 7.86 2.13
C LEU A 58 17.41 7.97 3.59
N ALA A 59 18.51 8.68 3.86
CA ALA A 59 18.99 8.91 5.22
C ALA A 59 18.27 10.06 5.95
N GLY A 60 17.35 10.76 5.27
CA GLY A 60 16.60 11.90 5.82
C GLY A 60 15.55 11.48 6.85
N PRO A 61 15.15 12.38 7.77
CA PRO A 61 14.08 12.11 8.74
C PRO A 61 12.75 11.70 8.10
N GLN A 62 12.39 12.33 6.98
CA GLN A 62 11.13 12.13 6.28
C GLN A 62 11.00 10.71 5.72
N ALA A 63 12.08 10.17 5.15
CA ALA A 63 12.12 8.80 4.63
C ALA A 63 12.02 7.73 5.72
N ARG A 64 12.27 8.08 6.99
CA ARG A 64 12.07 7.18 8.14
C ARG A 64 10.63 7.17 8.64
N THR A 65 9.88 8.24 8.40
CA THR A 65 8.52 8.43 8.91
C THR A 65 7.44 8.18 7.86
N GLY A 66 7.81 8.07 6.60
CA GLY A 66 6.83 7.84 5.54
C GLY A 66 7.43 7.78 4.16
N TRP A 67 6.53 7.77 3.19
CA TRP A 67 6.85 7.80 1.77
C TRP A 67 7.47 9.15 1.37
N VAL A 68 8.52 9.08 0.55
CA VAL A 68 9.17 10.24 -0.07
C VAL A 68 9.32 9.93 -1.55
N GLU A 69 9.06 10.92 -2.40
CA GLU A 69 9.17 10.77 -3.86
C GLU A 69 10.65 10.63 -4.30
N PRO A 70 10.96 9.83 -5.33
CA PRO A 70 12.33 9.68 -5.82
C PRO A 70 12.91 10.99 -6.37
N ASP A 71 14.17 11.27 -6.02
CA ASP A 71 14.85 12.52 -6.31
C ASP A 71 15.94 12.42 -7.39
N LEU A 72 16.15 11.22 -7.97
CA LEU A 72 17.04 11.03 -9.13
C LEU A 72 16.27 10.85 -10.43
N VAL A 73 15.34 9.88 -10.46
CA VAL A 73 14.56 9.52 -11.64
C VAL A 73 13.16 9.19 -11.14
N ALA A 74 12.14 9.77 -11.78
CA ALA A 74 10.75 9.42 -11.49
C ALA A 74 10.50 7.93 -11.78
N PHE A 75 9.52 7.34 -11.11
CA PHE A 75 9.22 5.94 -11.39
C PHE A 75 8.60 5.79 -12.79
N PRO A 76 8.87 4.69 -13.51
CA PRO A 76 8.46 4.51 -14.90
C PRO A 76 6.93 4.50 -15.09
N TRP A 77 6.15 4.22 -14.04
CA TRP A 77 4.68 4.28 -14.08
C TRP A 77 4.10 5.67 -13.79
N GLN A 78 4.91 6.62 -13.30
CA GLN A 78 4.48 8.01 -13.07
C GLN A 78 4.52 8.84 -14.36
N GLY A 79 5.22 8.37 -15.40
CA GLY A 79 5.18 8.94 -16.75
C GLY A 79 4.02 8.41 -17.61
N SER A 80 3.26 7.44 -17.10
CA SER A 80 2.06 6.92 -17.75
C SER A 80 0.88 7.83 -17.37
N ASP A 81 0.84 9.03 -17.94
CA ASP A 81 -0.41 9.80 -18.02
C ASP A 81 -1.36 9.05 -18.96
N HIS A 82 -2.25 8.23 -18.39
CA HIS A 82 -3.53 7.80 -18.96
C HIS A 82 -4.51 7.44 -17.84
#